data_AF-A0A645E3X1-F1
#
_entry.id   AF-A0A645E3X1-F1
#
_cell.length_a   1.000
_cell.length_b   1.000
_cell.length_c   1.000
_cell.angle_alpha   90.00
_cell.angle_beta   90.00
_cell.angle_gamma   90.00
#
_symmetry.space_group_name_H-M   'P 1'
#
loop_
_entity.id
_entity.type
_entity.pdbx_description
1 polymer ?
#
loop_
_entity_poly.entity_id
_entity_poly.type
_entity_poly.pdbx_seq_one_letter_code
_entity_poly.pdbx_strand_id
1 'polypeptide(L)'
;MLGGEFADAPEAELPAILFAQHYADTRGMPSKEAWERVLGLYGETGAYGVLAATRMIMMGNAFGIVWGSFFNRFRGKADARSNLGYELAQLICTIPLVLAGMIHAGILRLMKKPVLTF
;
A
#
# COMPACT_ATOMS: atom_id res chain seq x y z
N MET A 1 14.27 2.00 -7.01
CA MET A 1 12.96 1.71 -7.63
C MET A 1 13.07 0.33 -8.26
N LEU A 2 12.04 -0.53 -8.13
CA LEU A 2 11.99 -1.77 -8.91
C LEU A 2 11.89 -1.36 -10.39
N GLY A 3 12.81 -1.83 -11.22
CA GLY A 3 13.07 -1.30 -12.57
C GLY A 3 12.02 -1.59 -13.65
N GLY A 4 10.75 -1.80 -13.28
CA GLY A 4 9.65 -1.91 -14.24
C GLY A 4 9.82 -3.00 -15.31
N GLU A 5 10.49 -4.11 -15.01
CA GLU A 5 10.52 -5.26 -15.91
C GLU A 5 9.21 -6.02 -15.79
N PHE A 6 8.33 -5.82 -16.77
CA PHE A 6 7.02 -6.49 -16.86
C PHE A 6 6.98 -7.55 -17.96
N ALA A 7 8.13 -7.90 -18.54
CA ALA A 7 8.23 -8.79 -19.69
C ALA A 7 7.60 -10.18 -19.43
N ASP A 8 7.60 -10.63 -18.17
CA ASP A 8 7.05 -11.92 -17.77
C ASP A 8 5.63 -11.84 -17.20
N ALA A 9 5.06 -10.63 -17.06
CA ALA A 9 3.70 -10.47 -16.55
C ALA A 9 2.68 -10.76 -17.66
N PRO A 10 1.63 -11.57 -17.41
CA PRO A 10 0.56 -11.75 -18.37
C PRO A 10 -0.03 -10.40 -18.78
N GLU A 11 -0.29 -10.20 -20.08
CA GLU A 11 -0.81 -8.93 -20.60
C GLU A 11 -2.12 -8.51 -19.91
N ALA A 12 -2.94 -9.50 -19.54
CA ALA A 12 -4.17 -9.30 -18.81
C ALA A 12 -3.98 -8.81 -17.37
N GLU A 13 -2.80 -8.96 -16.76
CA GLU A 13 -2.48 -8.54 -15.38
C GLU A 13 -1.71 -7.23 -15.32
N LEU A 14 -1.07 -6.84 -16.44
CA LEU A 14 -0.24 -5.65 -16.53
C LEU A 14 -0.94 -4.36 -16.06
N PRO A 15 -2.23 -4.10 -16.39
CA PRO A 15 -2.93 -2.91 -15.90
C PRO A 15 -3.11 -2.87 -14.37
N ALA A 16 -3.28 -4.02 -13.71
CA ALA A 16 -3.33 -4.09 -12.25
C ALA A 16 -1.96 -3.77 -11.62
N ILE A 17 -0.88 -4.27 -12.22
CA ILE A 17 0.49 -3.99 -11.76
C ILE A 17 0.83 -2.51 -11.91
N LEU A 18 0.53 -1.92 -13.08
CA LEU A 18 0.75 -0.50 -13.34
C LEU A 18 -0.10 0.38 -12.41
N PHE A 19 -1.34 -0.03 -12.12
CA PHE A 19 -2.16 0.66 -11.13
C PHE A 19 -1.53 0.59 -9.74
N ALA A 20 -1.05 -0.58 -9.32
CA ALA A 20 -0.41 -0.74 -8.02
C ALA A 20 0.87 0.12 -7.89
N GLN A 21 1.67 0.19 -8.96
CA GLN A 21 2.84 1.06 -9.02
C GLN A 21 2.42 2.53 -8.93
N HIS A 22 1.46 2.97 -9.75
CA HIS A 22 0.95 4.35 -9.71
C HIS A 22 0.42 4.70 -8.32
N TYR A 23 -0.34 3.80 -7.69
CA TYR A 23 -0.85 3.96 -6.34
C TYR A 23 0.28 4.15 -5.32
N ALA A 24 1.37 3.40 -5.44
CA ALA A 24 2.53 3.53 -4.56
C ALA A 24 3.28 4.85 -4.79
N ASP A 25 3.52 5.21 -6.05
CA ASP A 25 4.25 6.43 -6.42
C ASP A 25 3.48 7.71 -6.03
N THR A 26 2.14 7.68 -6.06
CA THR A 26 1.29 8.80 -5.63
C THR A 26 0.90 8.76 -4.16
N ARG A 27 1.51 7.86 -3.34
CA ARG A 27 1.22 7.71 -1.91
C ARG A 27 -0.26 7.44 -1.60
N GLY A 28 -0.89 6.62 -2.43
CA GLY A 28 -2.26 6.16 -2.27
C GLY A 28 -3.34 7.06 -2.87
N MET A 29 -2.94 8.02 -3.71
CA MET A 29 -3.82 8.93 -4.46
C MET A 29 -3.74 8.61 -5.96
N PRO A 30 -4.29 7.46 -6.43
CA PRO A 30 -4.23 7.11 -7.85
C PRO A 30 -5.04 8.11 -8.68
N SER A 31 -4.77 8.22 -9.99
CA SER A 31 -5.56 9.08 -10.86
C SER A 31 -6.90 8.42 -11.22
N LYS A 32 -7.88 9.23 -11.63
CA LYS A 32 -9.19 8.73 -12.04
C LYS A 32 -9.07 7.80 -13.25
N GLU A 33 -8.22 8.14 -14.19
CA GLU A 33 -7.96 7.40 -15.43
C GLU A 33 -7.35 6.03 -15.13
N ALA A 34 -6.40 5.96 -14.19
CA ALA A 34 -5.80 4.70 -13.76
C ALA A 34 -6.85 3.77 -13.13
N TRP A 35 -7.75 4.32 -12.31
CA TRP A 35 -8.84 3.55 -11.71
C TRP A 35 -9.87 3.07 -12.73
N GLU A 36 -10.32 3.96 -13.63
CA GLU A 36 -11.29 3.63 -14.68
C GLU A 36 -10.76 2.53 -15.62
N ARG A 37 -9.46 2.53 -15.91
CA ARG A 37 -8.83 1.47 -16.72
C ARG A 37 -8.90 0.10 -16.04
N VAL A 38 -8.60 0.01 -14.74
CA VAL A 38 -8.70 -1.23 -13.97
C VAL A 38 -10.18 -1.66 -13.86
N LEU A 39 -11.08 -0.72 -13.60
CA LEU A 39 -12.51 -0.99 -13.52
C LEU A 39 -13.08 -1.53 -14.83
N GLY A 40 -12.69 -0.95 -15.97
CA GLY A 40 -13.13 -1.39 -17.29
C GLY A 40 -12.64 -2.79 -17.67
N LEU A 41 -11.42 -3.17 -17.25
CA LEU A 41 -10.83 -4.46 -17.61
C LEU A 41 -11.28 -5.62 -16.70
N TYR A 42 -11.32 -5.39 -15.39
CA TYR A 42 -11.58 -6.46 -14.41
C TYR A 42 -13.00 -6.44 -13.84
N GLY A 43 -13.82 -5.47 -14.25
CA GLY A 43 -15.11 -5.21 -13.63
C GLY A 43 -14.99 -4.74 -12.18
N GLU A 44 -16.14 -4.53 -11.53
CA GLU A 44 -16.19 -3.96 -10.18
C GLU A 44 -15.47 -4.85 -9.15
N THR A 45 -15.84 -6.12 -9.05
CA THR A 45 -15.27 -7.05 -8.07
C THR A 45 -13.76 -7.22 -8.24
N GLY A 46 -13.29 -7.38 -9.48
CA GLY A 46 -11.86 -7.53 -9.78
C GLY A 46 -11.06 -6.27 -9.47
N ALA A 47 -11.58 -5.09 -9.85
CA ALA A 47 -10.92 -3.81 -9.55
C ALA A 47 -10.80 -3.53 -8.05
N TYR A 48 -11.84 -3.83 -7.27
CA TYR A 48 -11.75 -3.75 -5.81
C TYR A 48 -10.76 -4.78 -5.23
N GLY A 49 -10.65 -5.97 -5.82
CA GLY A 49 -9.63 -6.95 -5.47
C GLY A 49 -8.21 -6.41 -5.68
N VAL A 50 -7.94 -5.80 -6.84
CA VAL A 50 -6.66 -5.13 -7.15
C VAL A 50 -6.35 -4.01 -6.15
N LEU A 51 -7.33 -3.15 -5.87
CA LEU A 51 -7.19 -2.05 -4.91
C LEU A 51 -6.88 -2.57 -3.49
N ALA A 52 -7.57 -3.62 -3.07
CA ALA A 52 -7.36 -4.25 -1.77
C ALA A 52 -5.94 -4.85 -1.66
N ALA A 53 -5.52 -5.62 -2.66
CA ALA A 53 -4.18 -6.21 -2.71
C ALA A 53 -3.10 -5.13 -2.68
N THR A 54 -3.25 -4.07 -3.49
CA THR A 54 -2.33 -2.93 -3.54
C THR A 54 -2.17 -2.27 -2.17
N ARG A 55 -3.29 -1.93 -1.51
CA ARG A 55 -3.29 -1.30 -0.17
C ARG A 55 -2.66 -2.22 0.88
N MET A 56 -2.95 -3.52 0.83
CA MET A 56 -2.38 -4.50 1.75
C MET A 56 -0.87 -4.64 1.57
N ILE A 57 -0.37 -4.68 0.34
CA ILE A 57 1.07 -4.73 0.05
C ILE A 57 1.76 -3.45 0.55
N MET A 58 1.19 -2.28 0.26
CA MET A 58 1.76 -1.00 0.71
C MET A 58 1.81 -0.90 2.24
N MET A 59 0.75 -1.33 2.92
CA MET A 59 0.71 -1.43 4.38
C MET A 59 1.73 -2.43 4.92
N GLY A 60 1.81 -3.62 4.31
CA GLY A 60 2.76 -4.66 4.67
C GLY A 60 4.21 -4.19 4.54
N ASN A 61 4.55 -3.46 3.47
CA ASN A 61 5.87 -2.88 3.27
C ASN A 61 6.19 -1.82 4.32
N ALA A 62 5.23 -0.94 4.63
CA ALA A 62 5.40 0.09 5.65
C ALA A 62 5.74 -0.52 7.02
N PHE A 63 5.11 -1.63 7.40
CA PHE A 63 5.39 -2.30 8.67
C PHE A 63 6.62 -3.20 8.62
N GLY A 64 6.75 -3.99 7.55
CA GLY A 64 7.81 -4.97 7.38
C GLY A 64 9.20 -4.35 7.32
N ILE A 65 9.34 -3.19 6.67
CA ILE A 65 10.63 -2.47 6.63
C ILE A 65 11.05 -2.02 8.03
N VAL A 66 10.13 -1.44 8.81
CA VAL A 66 10.43 -0.95 10.16
C VAL A 66 10.79 -2.11 11.09
N TRP A 67 10.01 -3.18 11.04
CA TRP A 67 10.29 -4.40 11.79
C TRP A 67 11.65 -4.98 11.40
N GLY A 68 11.91 -5.09 10.10
CA GLY A 68 13.20 -5.55 9.57
C GLY A 68 14.38 -4.73 10.08
N SER A 69 14.31 -3.41 10.00
CA SER A 69 15.38 -2.52 10.48
C SER A 69 15.61 -2.66 11.99
N PHE A 70 14.54 -2.75 12.78
CA PHE A 70 14.63 -2.96 14.23
C PHE A 70 15.33 -4.29 14.58
N PHE A 71 14.90 -5.41 13.98
CA PHE A 71 15.51 -6.72 14.25
C PHE A 71 16.93 -6.85 13.69
N ASN A 72 17.22 -6.23 12.55
CA ASN A 72 18.55 -6.25 11.97
C ASN A 72 19.58 -5.53 12.84
N ARG A 73 19.16 -4.55 13.66
CA ARG A 73 20.02 -3.89 14.65
C ARG A 73 20.57 -4.88 15.69
N PHE A 74 19.75 -5.81 16.19
CA PHE A 74 20.19 -6.88 17.10
C PHE A 74 21.11 -7.90 16.43
N ARG A 75 21.10 -7.97 15.09
CA ARG A 75 21.99 -8.82 14.29
C ARG A 75 23.27 -8.10 13.83
N GLY A 76 23.54 -6.88 14.34
CA GLY A 76 24.67 -6.06 13.94
C GLY A 76 24.58 -5.48 12.52
N LYS A 77 23.41 -5.55 11.88
CA LYS A 77 23.14 -5.05 10.52
C LYS A 77 22.21 -3.84 10.55
N ALA A 78 22.53 -2.84 11.37
CA ALA A 78 21.71 -1.64 11.48
C ALA A 78 21.52 -0.96 10.11
N ASP A 79 20.29 -0.56 9.78
CA ASP A 79 20.00 0.19 8.56
C ASP A 79 20.51 1.63 8.73
N ALA A 80 21.34 2.09 7.79
CA ALA A 80 21.93 3.44 7.80
C ALA A 80 20.88 4.54 7.59
N ARG A 81 19.70 4.21 7.07
CA ARG A 81 18.60 5.16 6.80
C ARG A 81 17.72 5.39 8.02
N SER A 82 17.90 4.64 9.11
CA SER A 82 17.08 4.72 10.32
C SER A 82 17.93 4.75 11.59
N ASN A 83 17.30 5.16 12.68
CA ASN A 83 17.87 5.08 14.02
C ASN A 83 16.88 4.40 14.97
N LEU A 84 17.37 3.97 16.13
CA LEU A 84 16.59 3.21 17.10
C LEU A 84 15.34 3.98 17.56
N GLY A 85 15.45 5.30 17.78
CA GLY A 85 14.32 6.13 18.21
C GLY A 85 13.22 6.19 17.15
N TYR A 86 13.59 6.38 15.89
CA TYR A 86 12.67 6.36 14.75
C TYR A 86 11.97 5.00 14.60
N GLU A 87 12.73 3.91 14.69
CA GLU A 87 12.20 2.54 14.63
C GLU A 87 11.18 2.30 15.75
N LEU A 88 11.53 2.59 17.01
CA LEU A 88 10.64 2.42 18.16
C LEU A 88 9.39 3.31 18.06
N ALA A 89 9.55 4.57 17.65
CA ALA A 89 8.42 5.47 17.48
C ALA A 89 7.44 4.92 16.42
N GLN A 90 7.92 4.43 15.28
CA GLN A 90 7.06 3.82 14.28
C GLN A 90 6.37 2.56 14.78
N LEU A 91 7.08 1.68 15.52
CA LEU A 91 6.47 0.47 16.09
C LEU A 91 5.35 0.81 17.08
N ILE A 92 5.58 1.78 17.97
CA ILE A 92 4.59 2.23 18.95
C ILE A 92 3.40 2.89 18.26
N CYS A 93 3.64 3.77 17.28
CA CYS A 93 2.59 4.47 16.56
C CYS A 93 1.78 3.57 15.61
N THR A 94 2.35 2.46 15.13
CA THR A 94 1.69 1.57 14.18
C THR A 94 0.35 1.05 14.69
N ILE A 95 0.30 0.54 15.93
CA ILE A 95 -0.92 -0.05 16.49
C ILE A 95 -2.04 1.00 16.61
N PRO A 96 -1.84 2.15 17.29
CA PRO A 96 -2.86 3.20 17.37
C PRO A 96 -3.32 3.72 16.01
N LEU A 97 -2.41 3.91 15.06
CA LEU A 97 -2.75 4.43 13.72
C LEU A 97 -3.60 3.43 12.93
N VAL A 98 -3.31 2.14 13.00
CA VAL A 98 -4.13 1.10 12.37
C VAL A 98 -5.52 1.06 12.99
N LEU A 99 -5.62 1.10 14.32
CA LEU A 99 -6.92 1.13 15.01
C LEU A 99 -7.74 2.37 14.61
N ALA A 100 -7.12 3.55 14.63
CA ALA A 100 -7.76 4.79 14.21
C ALA A 100 -8.19 4.74 12.73
N GLY A 101 -7.35 4.20 11.86
CA GLY A 101 -7.67 3.99 10.44
C GLY A 101 -8.86 3.05 10.22
N MET A 102 -8.95 1.95 10.97
CA MET A 102 -10.09 1.04 10.90
C MET A 102 -11.39 1.70 11.37
N ILE A 103 -11.35 2.45 12.46
CA ILE A 103 -12.51 3.21 12.96
C ILE A 103 -12.95 4.25 11.91
N HIS A 104 -11.99 5.01 11.37
CA HIS A 104 -12.26 6.00 10.33
C HIS A 104 -12.88 5.36 9.08
N ALA A 105 -12.33 4.24 8.60
CA ALA A 105 -12.89 3.49 7.48
C ALA A 105 -14.31 2.97 7.77
N GLY A 106 -14.58 2.52 9.00
CA GLY A 106 -15.91 2.11 9.45
C GLY A 106 -16.92 3.26 9.41
N ILE A 107 -16.54 4.44 9.87
CA ILE A 107 -17.37 5.65 9.81
C ILE A 107 -17.66 6.03 8.36
N LEU A 108 -16.64 6.08 7.49
CA LEU A 108 -16.83 6.40 6.07
C LEU A 108 -17.76 5.41 5.36
N ARG A 109 -17.66 4.12 5.72
CA ARG A 109 -18.56 3.08 5.22
C ARG A 109 -20.00 3.32 5.66
N LEU A 110 -20.22 3.69 6.92
CA LEU A 110 -21.55 4.03 7.44
C LEU A 110 -22.14 5.27 6.73
N MET A 111 -21.29 6.23 6.40
CA MET A 111 -21.66 7.43 5.64
C MET A 111 -21.84 7.20 4.13
N LYS A 112 -21.67 5.97 3.64
CA LYS A 112 -21.73 5.61 2.20
C LYS A 112 -20.80 6.47 1.33
N LYS A 113 -19.66 6.88 1.87
CA LYS A 113 -18.64 7.63 1.12
C LYS A 113 -17.97 6.71 0.09
N PRO A 114 -17.57 7.23 -1.08
CA PRO A 114 -16.87 6.43 -2.07
C PRO A 114 -15.52 5.95 -1.53
N VAL A 115 -15.09 4.77 -1.95
CA VAL A 115 -13.84 4.12 -1.50
C VAL A 115 -12.59 4.83 -2.04
N LEU A 116 -12.74 5.55 -3.16
CA LEU A 116 -11.73 6.40 -3.77
C LEU A 116 -12.32 7.78 -4.05
N THR A 117 -11.49 8.79 -3.83
CA THR A 117 -11.71 10.19 -4.20
C THR A 117 -10.49 10.64 -4.98
N PHE A 118 -10.72 11.41 -6.05
CA PHE A 118 -9.72 11.88 -7.00
C PHE A 118 -9.61 13.40 -6.96
#